data_AF-A0AAV4JR79-F1
#
_entry.id   AF-A0AAV4JR79-F1
#
_cell.length_a   1.000
_cell.length_b   1.000
_cell.length_c   1.000
_cell.angle_alpha   90.00
_cell.angle_beta   90.00
_cell.angle_gamma   90.00
#
_symmetry.space_group_name_H-M   'P 1'
#
loop_
_entity.id
_entity.type
_entity.pdbx_description
1 polymer ?
#
loop_
_entity_poly.entity_id
_entity_poly.type
_entity_poly.pdbx_seq_one_letter_code
_entity_poly.pdbx_strand_id
1 'polypeptide(L)'
;MIMFWCQQTFSTLLLLVLSLFLTFPKSEAKYQPTWESLDARPLPGWYDNGKIGIFIHWGVFSVPAYSSEWFWWSWKGQPTLAVVEYMLNNYRPDFTYADFGPMFKAEFYDPNKWAALFKKAGAKYIVLVSKHHEGFTNWPSSYSWNWNAMDVGPKRDLVGELTQAIRNKTDIKFGLYHSMFEWFHPLFKKDQANGFHTQEFVKAKTMPELYEIVNKYKPEVVWSDGEWMASDKYWNSPEFIAWLYNDR
;
A
#
# COMPACT_ATOMS: atom_id res chain seq x y z
N MET A 1 54.91 62.22 39.79
CA MET A 1 56.34 62.35 39.44
C MET A 1 56.96 60.97 39.53
N ILE A 2 57.35 60.41 38.37
CA ILE A 2 58.32 59.33 38.16
C ILE A 2 57.96 57.89 38.61
N MET A 3 58.11 56.98 37.65
CA MET A 3 57.97 55.51 37.64
C MET A 3 59.00 54.86 38.62
N PHE A 4 58.90 53.59 39.06
CA PHE A 4 59.02 52.38 38.25
C PHE A 4 58.98 51.06 39.10
N TRP A 5 58.58 49.96 38.43
CA TRP A 5 58.77 48.50 38.66
C TRP A 5 57.96 47.75 39.74
N CYS A 6 57.19 46.73 39.34
CA CYS A 6 57.58 45.31 39.41
C CYS A 6 56.46 44.32 38.97
N GLN A 7 56.85 43.31 38.16
CA GLN A 7 56.32 41.94 38.02
C GLN A 7 54.81 41.66 37.76
N GLN A 8 54.52 40.92 36.67
CA GLN A 8 54.25 39.47 36.75
C GLN A 8 53.95 38.89 35.35
N THR A 9 54.53 37.73 35.09
CA THR A 9 54.43 36.91 33.89
C THR A 9 53.09 36.17 33.82
N PHE A 10 52.37 36.25 32.70
CA PHE A 10 51.30 35.31 32.37
C PHE A 10 51.68 34.53 31.09
N SER A 11 51.93 33.22 31.25
CA SER A 11 51.97 32.27 30.13
C SER A 11 50.55 31.97 29.69
N THR A 12 50.19 32.40 28.49
CA THR A 12 48.94 32.00 27.81
C THR A 12 49.13 30.61 27.19
N LEU A 13 48.54 29.59 27.82
CA LEU A 13 48.41 28.25 27.24
C LEU A 13 47.24 28.30 26.23
N LEU A 14 47.54 28.24 24.93
CA LEU A 14 46.54 28.19 23.87
C LEU A 14 45.96 26.77 23.80
N LEU A 15 44.77 26.56 24.38
CA LEU A 15 43.99 25.33 24.22
C LEU A 15 43.36 25.31 22.81
N LEU A 16 44.01 24.61 21.87
CA LEU A 16 43.43 24.23 20.60
C LEU A 16 42.36 23.16 20.84
N VAL A 17 41.09 23.57 20.92
CA VAL A 17 39.96 22.65 20.85
C VAL A 17 39.79 22.26 19.37
N LEU A 18 40.37 21.13 18.99
CA LEU A 18 40.07 20.48 17.72
C LEU A 18 38.65 19.91 17.78
N SER A 19 37.69 20.66 17.27
CA SER A 19 36.36 20.14 16.95
C SER A 19 36.50 19.14 15.80
N LEU A 20 36.67 17.85 16.11
CA LEU A 20 36.46 16.79 15.13
C LEU A 20 34.98 16.81 14.74
N PHE A 21 34.68 17.43 13.60
CA PHE A 21 33.44 17.17 12.89
C PHE A 21 33.52 15.71 12.39
N LEU A 22 32.93 14.79 13.14
CA LEU A 22 32.62 13.46 12.65
C LEU A 22 31.61 13.62 11.50
N THR A 23 32.10 13.73 10.28
CA THR A 23 31.28 13.58 9.09
C THR A 23 30.89 12.11 8.99
N PHE A 24 29.74 11.77 9.58
CA PHE A 24 29.11 10.48 9.28
C PHE A 24 28.88 10.42 7.77
N PRO A 25 29.39 9.39 7.07
CA PRO A 25 29.09 9.25 5.65
C PRO A 25 27.57 9.10 5.53
N LYS A 26 26.94 10.08 4.87
CA LYS A 26 25.55 9.98 4.47
C LYS A 26 25.51 8.80 3.50
N SER A 27 24.98 7.66 3.95
CA SER A 27 24.75 6.52 3.05
C SER A 27 23.91 7.03 1.90
N GLU A 28 24.52 7.18 0.72
CA GLU A 28 23.82 7.61 -0.46
C GLU A 28 22.85 6.50 -0.85
N ALA A 29 21.59 6.86 -1.07
CA ALA A 29 20.57 5.89 -1.46
C ALA A 29 20.98 5.21 -2.77
N LYS A 30 20.91 3.87 -2.81
CA LYS A 30 21.29 3.07 -3.98
C LYS A 30 20.46 3.40 -5.22
N TYR A 31 19.17 3.70 -5.01
CA TYR A 31 18.22 4.10 -6.03
C TYR A 31 17.72 5.52 -5.77
N GLN A 32 17.77 6.38 -6.78
CA GLN A 32 17.24 7.74 -6.74
C GLN A 32 15.79 7.77 -7.26
N PRO A 33 14.97 8.76 -6.88
CA PRO A 33 13.59 8.90 -7.37
C PRO A 33 13.55 9.44 -8.81
N THR A 34 14.26 8.78 -9.71
CA THR A 34 14.28 9.07 -11.16
C THR A 34 14.11 7.76 -11.93
N TRP A 35 13.35 7.77 -13.02
CA TRP A 35 13.10 6.55 -13.80
C TRP A 35 14.37 5.87 -14.29
N GLU A 36 15.38 6.65 -14.72
CA GLU A 36 16.69 6.11 -15.09
C GLU A 36 17.33 5.27 -13.97
N SER A 37 17.27 5.75 -12.71
CA SER A 37 17.81 5.01 -11.58
C SER A 37 16.95 3.80 -11.20
N LEU A 38 15.62 3.96 -11.21
CA LEU A 38 14.68 2.92 -10.82
C LEU A 38 14.63 1.76 -11.81
N ASP A 39 14.66 2.05 -13.11
CA ASP A 39 14.64 1.05 -14.19
C ASP A 39 15.96 0.27 -14.29
N ALA A 40 17.06 0.82 -13.76
CA ALA A 40 18.32 0.10 -13.63
C ALA A 40 18.29 -1.03 -12.58
N ARG A 41 17.21 -1.15 -11.79
CA ARG A 41 17.07 -2.24 -10.82
C ARG A 41 16.85 -3.57 -11.56
N PRO A 42 17.73 -4.56 -11.38
CA PRO A 42 17.51 -5.86 -12.01
C PRO A 42 16.28 -6.54 -11.42
N LEU A 43 15.57 -7.30 -12.26
CA LEU A 43 14.48 -8.15 -11.82
C LEU A 43 15.01 -9.17 -10.79
N PRO A 44 14.33 -9.35 -9.64
CA PRO A 44 14.75 -10.37 -8.68
C PRO A 44 14.72 -11.77 -9.30
N GLY A 45 15.80 -12.53 -9.17
CA GLY A 45 15.91 -13.85 -9.81
C GLY A 45 14.82 -14.84 -9.39
N TRP A 46 14.25 -14.71 -8.18
CA TRP A 46 13.12 -15.54 -7.78
C TRP A 46 11.86 -15.27 -8.63
N TYR A 47 11.63 -14.02 -9.05
CA TYR A 47 10.44 -13.65 -9.80
C TYR A 47 10.55 -14.13 -11.25
N ASP A 48 11.74 -13.95 -11.85
CA ASP A 48 12.02 -14.53 -13.16
C ASP A 48 11.84 -16.06 -13.13
N ASN A 49 12.40 -16.76 -12.13
CA ASN A 49 12.22 -18.20 -11.98
C ASN A 49 10.79 -18.63 -11.59
N GLY A 50 9.96 -17.71 -11.11
CA GLY A 50 8.65 -18.00 -10.54
C GLY A 50 7.65 -18.54 -11.56
N LYS A 51 7.62 -17.96 -12.77
CA LYS A 51 6.77 -18.30 -13.95
C LYS A 51 5.25 -18.32 -13.73
N ILE A 52 4.75 -18.95 -12.67
CA ILE A 52 3.33 -19.09 -12.33
C ILE A 52 3.05 -18.43 -10.98
N GLY A 53 2.08 -17.53 -10.96
CA GLY A 53 1.50 -16.97 -9.75
C GLY A 53 -0.03 -17.03 -9.76
N ILE A 54 -0.64 -16.89 -8.58
CA ILE A 54 -2.10 -16.84 -8.43
C ILE A 54 -2.51 -15.45 -7.96
N PHE A 55 -3.47 -14.86 -8.65
CA PHE A 55 -4.05 -13.57 -8.32
C PHE A 55 -5.43 -13.75 -7.70
N ILE A 56 -5.72 -13.03 -6.62
CA ILE A 56 -6.97 -13.19 -5.86
C ILE A 56 -7.69 -11.85 -5.71
N HIS A 57 -8.73 -11.65 -6.53
CA HIS A 57 -9.72 -10.59 -6.32
C HIS A 57 -10.78 -11.08 -5.33
N TRP A 58 -10.68 -10.62 -4.08
CA TRP A 58 -11.62 -10.97 -3.03
C TRP A 58 -11.79 -9.78 -2.08
N GLY A 59 -13.03 -9.41 -1.78
CA GLY A 59 -13.38 -8.23 -1.00
C GLY A 59 -14.89 -8.06 -0.86
N VAL A 60 -15.35 -6.86 -0.51
CA VAL A 60 -16.79 -6.59 -0.35
C VAL A 60 -17.54 -6.77 -1.67
N PHE A 61 -16.93 -6.44 -2.81
CA PHE A 61 -17.48 -6.74 -4.15
C PHE A 61 -17.80 -8.23 -4.38
N SER A 62 -17.23 -9.15 -3.60
CA SER A 62 -17.53 -10.59 -3.73
C SER A 62 -18.86 -10.98 -3.08
N VAL A 63 -19.42 -10.15 -2.18
CA VAL A 63 -20.69 -10.43 -1.48
C VAL A 63 -21.88 -10.59 -2.43
N PRO A 64 -22.16 -9.66 -3.36
CA PRO A 64 -23.28 -9.82 -4.28
C PRO A 64 -23.12 -10.99 -5.25
N ALA A 65 -21.89 -11.50 -5.44
CA ALA A 65 -21.55 -12.60 -6.34
C ALA A 65 -22.17 -12.46 -7.75
N TYR A 66 -22.25 -11.24 -8.25
CA TYR A 66 -22.91 -10.89 -9.51
C TYR A 66 -22.06 -9.88 -10.29
N SER A 67 -22.06 -9.97 -11.63
CA SER A 67 -21.21 -9.19 -12.52
C SER A 67 -19.71 -9.41 -12.26
N SER A 68 -19.03 -8.51 -11.56
CA SER A 68 -17.58 -8.52 -11.34
C SER A 68 -17.20 -7.65 -10.14
N GLU A 69 -15.91 -7.54 -9.84
CA GLU A 69 -15.36 -6.60 -8.87
C GLU A 69 -15.67 -5.11 -9.18
N TRP A 70 -16.17 -4.82 -10.38
CA TRP A 70 -16.67 -3.50 -10.79
C TRP A 70 -18.12 -3.25 -10.40
N PHE A 71 -18.74 -4.14 -9.60
CA PHE A 71 -20.16 -4.06 -9.25
C PHE A 71 -20.61 -2.68 -8.78
N TRP A 72 -19.86 -2.01 -7.88
CA TRP A 72 -20.24 -0.69 -7.40
C TRP A 72 -20.22 0.37 -8.51
N TRP A 73 -19.21 0.32 -9.39
CA TRP A 73 -19.14 1.21 -10.56
C TRP A 73 -20.29 0.94 -11.52
N SER A 74 -20.57 -0.33 -11.84
CA SER A 74 -21.69 -0.74 -12.68
C SER A 74 -23.08 -0.50 -12.06
N TRP A 75 -23.14 -0.14 -10.78
CA TRP A 75 -24.37 0.24 -10.10
C TRP A 75 -24.55 1.77 -9.99
N LYS A 76 -23.49 2.51 -9.64
CA LYS A 76 -23.58 3.94 -9.29
C LYS A 76 -22.75 4.86 -10.18
N GLY A 77 -21.66 4.38 -10.76
CA GLY A 77 -20.76 5.19 -11.59
C GLY A 77 -21.21 5.23 -13.04
N GLN A 78 -21.27 4.06 -13.67
CA GLN A 78 -21.82 3.84 -15.01
C GLN A 78 -22.86 2.73 -14.93
N PRO A 79 -24.11 3.05 -14.52
CA PRO A 79 -25.13 2.05 -14.25
C PRO A 79 -25.41 1.16 -15.48
N THR A 80 -25.39 -0.15 -15.29
CA THR A 80 -25.86 -1.12 -16.29
C THR A 80 -27.25 -1.60 -15.90
N LEU A 81 -28.12 -1.84 -16.90
CA LEU A 81 -29.49 -2.28 -16.63
C LEU A 81 -29.52 -3.55 -15.76
N ALA A 82 -28.67 -4.53 -16.08
CA ALA A 82 -28.58 -5.80 -15.36
C ALA A 82 -28.21 -5.63 -13.87
N VAL A 83 -27.24 -4.77 -13.54
CA VAL A 83 -26.82 -4.55 -12.14
C VAL A 83 -27.87 -3.73 -11.39
N VAL A 84 -28.50 -2.75 -12.03
CA VAL A 84 -29.58 -1.96 -11.41
C VAL A 84 -30.80 -2.84 -11.10
N GLU A 85 -31.24 -3.65 -12.06
CA GLU A 85 -32.35 -4.59 -11.85
C GLU A 85 -32.03 -5.65 -10.80
N TYR A 86 -30.80 -6.19 -10.80
CA TYR A 86 -30.35 -7.09 -9.74
C TYR A 86 -30.46 -6.43 -8.36
N MET A 87 -30.04 -5.17 -8.22
CA MET A 87 -30.17 -4.46 -6.95
C MET A 87 -31.64 -4.24 -6.54
N LEU A 88 -32.50 -3.83 -7.47
CA LEU A 88 -33.93 -3.60 -7.20
C LEU A 88 -34.68 -4.88 -6.80
N ASN A 89 -34.30 -6.02 -7.37
CA ASN A 89 -34.99 -7.29 -7.14
C ASN A 89 -34.52 -8.03 -5.88
N ASN A 90 -33.30 -7.76 -5.39
CA ASN A 90 -32.69 -8.54 -4.31
C ASN A 90 -32.44 -7.75 -3.02
N TYR A 91 -32.47 -6.42 -3.07
CA TYR A 91 -32.16 -5.57 -1.92
C TYR A 91 -33.23 -4.50 -1.72
N ARG A 92 -33.33 -4.00 -0.48
CA ARG A 92 -34.29 -2.96 -0.11
C ARG A 92 -34.03 -1.63 -0.86
N PRO A 93 -35.04 -0.78 -1.09
CA PRO A 93 -34.89 0.44 -1.89
C PRO A 93 -33.82 1.44 -1.43
N ASP A 94 -33.50 1.48 -0.14
CA ASP A 94 -32.51 2.37 0.48
C ASP A 94 -31.14 1.71 0.69
N PHE A 95 -30.92 0.52 0.11
CA PHE A 95 -29.64 -0.18 0.21
C PHE A 95 -28.51 0.64 -0.42
N THR A 96 -27.37 0.69 0.27
CA THR A 96 -26.13 1.34 -0.14
C THR A 96 -25.02 0.31 -0.32
N TYR A 97 -23.93 0.67 -1.01
CA TYR A 97 -22.82 -0.28 -1.15
C TYR A 97 -22.18 -0.64 0.19
N ALA A 98 -22.20 0.29 1.15
CA ALA A 98 -21.68 0.07 2.50
C ALA A 98 -22.42 -1.03 3.27
N ASP A 99 -23.69 -1.28 2.95
CA ASP A 99 -24.48 -2.35 3.56
C ASP A 99 -23.93 -3.75 3.24
N PHE A 100 -23.14 -3.91 2.18
CA PHE A 100 -22.42 -5.16 1.90
C PHE A 100 -21.26 -5.42 2.86
N GLY A 101 -20.69 -4.39 3.49
CA GLY A 101 -19.55 -4.52 4.39
C GLY A 101 -19.78 -5.55 5.50
N PRO A 102 -20.84 -5.42 6.33
CA PRO A 102 -21.16 -6.40 7.37
C PRO A 102 -21.51 -7.80 6.84
N MET A 103 -21.90 -7.91 5.57
CA MET A 103 -22.23 -9.18 4.92
C MET A 103 -20.97 -9.93 4.44
N PHE A 104 -19.86 -9.22 4.21
CA PHE A 104 -18.56 -9.84 3.94
C PHE A 104 -17.99 -10.44 5.22
N LYS A 105 -18.41 -11.66 5.58
CA LYS A 105 -18.03 -12.29 6.87
C LYS A 105 -16.75 -13.12 6.82
N ALA A 106 -16.35 -13.59 5.63
CA ALA A 106 -15.26 -14.55 5.46
C ALA A 106 -15.38 -15.79 6.39
N GLU A 107 -16.60 -16.28 6.63
CA GLU A 107 -16.90 -17.29 7.65
C GLU A 107 -16.16 -18.61 7.44
N PHE A 108 -16.00 -19.03 6.19
CA PHE A 108 -15.29 -20.27 5.83
C PHE A 108 -13.84 -20.04 5.37
N TYR A 109 -13.32 -18.82 5.54
CA TYR A 109 -11.96 -18.50 5.15
C TYR A 109 -10.94 -19.12 6.11
N ASP A 110 -10.16 -20.06 5.57
CA ASP A 110 -9.01 -20.69 6.22
C ASP A 110 -7.74 -20.43 5.40
N PRO A 111 -6.86 -19.52 5.86
CA PRO A 111 -5.64 -19.15 5.13
C PRO A 111 -4.67 -20.34 4.97
N ASN A 112 -4.73 -21.34 5.87
CA ASN A 112 -3.88 -22.51 5.79
C ASN A 112 -4.31 -23.46 4.68
N LYS A 113 -5.63 -23.62 4.48
CA LYS A 113 -6.17 -24.39 3.35
C LYS A 113 -5.83 -23.73 2.03
N TRP A 114 -5.91 -22.39 1.97
CA TRP A 114 -5.49 -21.62 0.80
C TRP A 114 -3.99 -21.81 0.50
N ALA A 115 -3.12 -21.64 1.51
CA ALA A 115 -1.69 -21.86 1.34
C ALA A 115 -1.35 -23.28 0.85
N ALA A 116 -1.99 -24.31 1.41
CA ALA A 116 -1.84 -25.68 0.95
C ALA A 116 -2.31 -25.89 -0.50
N LEU A 117 -3.44 -25.27 -0.87
CA LEU A 117 -3.98 -25.33 -2.22
C LEU A 117 -3.05 -24.65 -3.23
N PHE A 118 -2.56 -23.44 -2.95
CA PHE A 118 -1.67 -22.70 -3.85
C PHE A 118 -0.35 -23.44 -4.06
N LYS A 119 0.19 -24.06 -3.00
CA LYS A 119 1.38 -24.92 -3.11
C LYS A 119 1.11 -26.14 -3.98
N LYS A 120 -0.04 -26.80 -3.79
CA LYS A 120 -0.46 -27.94 -4.62
C LYS A 120 -0.65 -27.55 -6.09
N ALA A 121 -1.11 -26.33 -6.36
CA ALA A 121 -1.23 -25.78 -7.71
C ALA A 121 0.12 -25.44 -8.36
N GLY A 122 1.24 -25.51 -7.62
CA GLY A 122 2.57 -25.23 -8.13
C GLY A 122 2.90 -23.74 -8.25
N ALA A 123 2.08 -22.85 -7.65
CA ALA A 123 2.33 -21.42 -7.67
C ALA A 123 3.64 -21.07 -6.97
N LYS A 124 4.37 -20.10 -7.51
CA LYS A 124 5.62 -19.58 -6.92
C LYS A 124 5.44 -18.24 -6.22
N TYR A 125 4.38 -17.52 -6.57
CA TYR A 125 3.93 -16.36 -5.83
C TYR A 125 2.40 -16.27 -5.83
N ILE A 126 1.84 -15.54 -4.87
CA ILE A 126 0.45 -15.13 -4.92
C ILE A 126 0.34 -13.62 -4.78
N VAL A 127 -0.73 -13.03 -5.30
CA VAL A 127 -1.06 -11.62 -5.14
C VAL A 127 -2.49 -11.52 -4.64
N LEU A 128 -2.65 -11.07 -3.39
CA LEU A 128 -3.97 -10.81 -2.81
C LEU A 128 -4.34 -9.34 -2.99
N VAL A 129 -5.56 -9.04 -3.41
CA VAL A 129 -6.13 -7.69 -3.34
C VAL A 129 -6.16 -7.24 -1.89
N SER A 130 -5.29 -6.29 -1.54
CA SER A 130 -5.34 -5.60 -0.25
C SER A 130 -6.51 -4.61 -0.23
N LYS A 131 -6.64 -3.81 -1.31
CA LYS A 131 -7.69 -2.82 -1.54
C LYS A 131 -8.01 -2.74 -3.03
N HIS A 132 -9.28 -2.76 -3.41
CA HIS A 132 -9.74 -2.50 -4.78
C HIS A 132 -10.31 -1.08 -4.92
N HIS A 133 -10.80 -0.69 -6.10
CA HIS A 133 -11.31 0.66 -6.39
C HIS A 133 -12.49 1.13 -5.51
N GLU A 134 -13.12 0.21 -4.78
CA GLU A 134 -14.17 0.51 -3.79
C GLU A 134 -13.64 1.01 -2.44
N GLY A 135 -12.33 0.97 -2.24
CA GLY A 135 -11.66 1.50 -1.05
C GLY A 135 -11.74 0.61 0.20
N PHE A 136 -12.43 -0.53 0.16
CA PHE A 136 -12.45 -1.45 1.30
C PHE A 136 -11.11 -2.16 1.43
N THR A 137 -10.52 -2.14 2.62
CA THR A 137 -9.22 -2.76 2.89
C THR A 137 -9.38 -4.10 3.61
N ASN A 138 -8.71 -5.14 3.10
CA ASN A 138 -8.69 -6.49 3.68
C ASN A 138 -7.76 -6.61 4.90
N TRP A 139 -7.33 -5.49 5.46
CA TRP A 139 -6.44 -5.40 6.61
C TRP A 139 -6.88 -4.25 7.53
N PRO A 140 -6.49 -4.20 8.82
CA PRO A 140 -6.88 -3.13 9.73
C PRO A 140 -6.12 -1.83 9.40
N SER A 141 -6.52 -1.14 8.33
CA SER A 141 -5.84 0.09 7.92
C SER A 141 -6.24 1.27 8.79
N SER A 142 -5.25 2.01 9.26
CA SER A 142 -5.46 3.26 10.00
C SER A 142 -6.07 4.38 9.13
N TYR A 143 -5.99 4.22 7.80
CA TYR A 143 -6.45 5.21 6.81
C TYR A 143 -7.80 4.83 6.17
N SER A 144 -8.31 3.63 6.48
CA SER A 144 -9.64 3.14 6.10
C SER A 144 -10.49 2.84 7.32
N TRP A 145 -10.46 3.71 8.32
CA TRP A 145 -11.26 3.54 9.54
C TRP A 145 -12.74 3.32 9.19
N ASN A 146 -13.35 2.30 9.81
CA ASN A 146 -14.74 1.88 9.58
C ASN A 146 -15.06 1.45 8.12
N TRP A 147 -14.05 1.20 7.30
CA TRP A 147 -14.18 0.64 5.95
C TRP A 147 -13.06 -0.38 5.66
N ASN A 148 -12.87 -1.30 6.60
CA ASN A 148 -11.87 -2.36 6.53
C ASN A 148 -12.34 -3.65 7.22
N ALA A 149 -11.66 -4.77 6.92
CA ALA A 149 -12.04 -6.11 7.38
C ALA A 149 -11.94 -6.34 8.91
N MET A 150 -11.20 -5.51 9.63
CA MET A 150 -11.15 -5.58 11.09
C MET A 150 -12.33 -4.80 11.71
N ASP A 151 -12.64 -3.64 11.16
CA ASP A 151 -13.70 -2.77 11.68
C ASP A 151 -15.09 -3.23 11.25
N VAL A 152 -15.23 -3.85 10.07
CA VAL A 152 -16.51 -4.23 9.47
C VAL A 152 -16.42 -5.63 8.86
N GLY A 153 -17.47 -6.44 9.02
CA GLY A 153 -17.56 -7.77 8.44
C GLY A 153 -16.73 -8.81 9.21
N PRO A 154 -15.57 -9.28 8.72
CA PRO A 154 -14.90 -10.47 9.25
C PRO A 154 -14.30 -10.32 10.65
N LYS A 155 -14.02 -9.09 11.10
CA LYS A 155 -13.26 -8.79 12.33
C LYS A 155 -11.88 -9.44 12.35
N ARG A 156 -11.23 -9.48 11.19
CA ARG A 156 -9.97 -10.21 10.95
C ARG A 156 -9.01 -9.41 10.09
N ASP A 157 -7.72 -9.60 10.33
CA ASP A 157 -6.64 -9.12 9.45
C ASP A 157 -6.40 -10.17 8.35
N LEU A 158 -7.24 -10.16 7.31
CA LEU A 158 -7.23 -11.21 6.27
C LEU A 158 -5.89 -11.27 5.53
N VAL A 159 -5.28 -10.09 5.27
CA VAL A 159 -3.94 -9.98 4.67
C VAL A 159 -2.88 -10.57 5.59
N GLY A 160 -2.86 -10.18 6.87
CA GLY A 160 -1.90 -10.67 7.85
C GLY A 160 -1.98 -12.19 8.03
N GLU A 161 -3.20 -12.72 8.14
CA GLU A 161 -3.44 -14.15 8.27
C GLU A 161 -2.95 -14.95 7.05
N LEU A 162 -3.22 -14.48 5.81
CA LEU A 162 -2.73 -15.17 4.61
C LEU A 162 -1.21 -15.10 4.51
N THR A 163 -0.64 -13.93 4.79
CA THR A 163 0.82 -13.71 4.76
C THR A 163 1.52 -14.72 5.67
N GLN A 164 1.02 -14.88 6.91
CA GLN A 164 1.57 -15.82 7.88
C GLN A 164 1.41 -17.27 7.42
N ALA A 165 0.23 -17.66 6.92
CA ALA A 165 0.00 -19.02 6.45
C ALA A 165 0.92 -19.41 5.27
N ILE A 166 1.11 -18.49 4.31
CA ILE A 166 2.00 -18.69 3.16
C ILE A 166 3.44 -18.86 3.63
N ARG A 167 3.95 -17.94 4.47
CA ARG A 167 5.35 -17.97 4.94
C ARG A 167 5.66 -19.15 5.84
N ASN A 168 4.72 -19.55 6.70
CA ASN A 168 4.97 -20.61 7.67
C ASN A 168 4.85 -22.01 7.06
N LYS A 169 4.18 -22.17 5.91
CA LYS A 169 3.82 -23.50 5.37
C LYS A 169 4.34 -23.76 3.96
N THR A 170 4.84 -22.74 3.28
CA THR A 170 5.21 -22.83 1.86
C THR A 170 6.48 -22.04 1.56
N ASP A 171 7.03 -22.28 0.37
CA ASP A 171 8.12 -21.54 -0.25
C ASP A 171 7.61 -20.44 -1.22
N ILE A 172 6.30 -20.20 -1.23
CA ILE A 172 5.63 -19.26 -2.13
C ILE A 172 5.91 -17.83 -1.67
N LYS A 173 6.19 -16.93 -2.62
CA LYS A 173 6.31 -15.49 -2.36
C LYS A 173 4.95 -14.82 -2.23
N PHE A 174 4.86 -13.85 -1.35
CA PHE A 174 3.62 -13.15 -1.04
C PHE A 174 3.62 -11.75 -1.64
N GLY A 175 2.61 -11.47 -2.43
CA GLY A 175 2.37 -10.19 -3.07
C GLY A 175 1.05 -9.57 -2.62
N LEU A 176 0.99 -8.25 -2.69
CA LEU A 176 -0.22 -7.48 -2.45
C LEU A 176 -0.53 -6.61 -3.65
N TYR A 177 -1.77 -6.70 -4.09
CA TYR A 177 -2.36 -5.73 -5.00
C TYR A 177 -2.91 -4.56 -4.20
N HIS A 178 -2.74 -3.35 -4.73
CA HIS A 178 -3.32 -2.14 -4.15
C HIS A 178 -3.80 -1.22 -5.25
N SER A 179 -5.11 -0.91 -5.24
CA SER A 179 -5.62 0.11 -6.14
C SER A 179 -5.18 1.51 -5.71
N MET A 180 -4.61 2.25 -6.67
CA MET A 180 -4.11 3.60 -6.48
C MET A 180 -5.23 4.61 -6.24
N PHE A 181 -6.45 4.36 -6.72
CA PHE A 181 -7.59 5.26 -6.62
C PHE A 181 -8.83 4.61 -6.00
N GLU A 182 -9.81 5.45 -5.65
CA GLU A 182 -11.11 5.02 -5.16
C GLU A 182 -12.22 5.77 -5.90
N TRP A 183 -13.13 5.04 -6.56
CA TRP A 183 -14.14 5.62 -7.47
C TRP A 183 -14.93 6.78 -6.85
N PHE A 184 -15.29 6.64 -5.58
CA PHE A 184 -16.22 7.54 -4.90
C PHE A 184 -15.60 8.27 -3.70
N HIS A 185 -14.28 8.18 -3.49
CA HIS A 185 -13.63 8.88 -2.37
C HIS A 185 -13.63 10.40 -2.62
N PRO A 186 -14.11 11.23 -1.67
CA PRO A 186 -14.25 12.67 -1.87
C PRO A 186 -12.95 13.38 -2.25
N LEU A 187 -11.83 13.02 -1.59
CA LEU A 187 -10.52 13.61 -1.93
C LEU A 187 -10.06 13.24 -3.35
N PHE A 188 -10.29 12.00 -3.78
CA PHE A 188 -9.90 11.59 -5.14
C PHE A 188 -10.72 12.34 -6.18
N LYS A 189 -12.03 12.46 -5.97
CA LYS A 189 -12.91 13.26 -6.84
C LYS A 189 -12.53 14.74 -6.85
N LYS A 190 -12.09 15.29 -5.72
CA LYS A 190 -11.62 16.68 -5.62
C LYS A 190 -10.34 16.89 -6.42
N ASP A 191 -9.35 16.02 -6.25
CA ASP A 191 -8.11 16.05 -7.04
C ASP A 191 -8.42 15.84 -8.54
N GLN A 192 -9.29 14.88 -8.88
CA GLN A 192 -9.70 14.66 -10.28
C GLN A 192 -10.38 15.89 -10.89
N ALA A 193 -11.31 16.52 -10.16
CA ALA A 193 -12.05 17.70 -10.64
C ALA A 193 -11.15 18.92 -10.87
N ASN A 194 -9.98 18.97 -10.22
CA ASN A 194 -8.98 20.01 -10.44
C ASN A 194 -7.86 19.58 -11.39
N GLY A 195 -8.04 18.50 -12.15
CA GLY A 195 -7.05 18.03 -13.11
C GLY A 195 -5.78 17.48 -12.45
N PHE A 196 -5.88 16.98 -11.22
CA PHE A 196 -4.78 16.42 -10.43
C PHE A 196 -3.67 17.44 -10.13
N HIS A 197 -4.03 18.72 -9.98
CA HIS A 197 -3.11 19.78 -9.58
C HIS A 197 -2.82 19.77 -8.07
N THR A 198 -3.69 19.14 -7.27
CA THR A 198 -3.42 18.80 -5.87
C THR A 198 -3.24 17.30 -5.70
N GLN A 199 -2.72 16.88 -4.55
CA GLN A 199 -2.44 15.48 -4.20
C GLN A 199 -3.04 15.17 -2.81
N GLU A 200 -4.20 15.73 -2.49
CA GLU A 200 -4.80 15.56 -1.16
C GLU A 200 -5.13 14.09 -0.88
N PHE A 201 -5.69 13.40 -1.87
CA PHE A 201 -5.99 11.97 -1.77
C PHE A 201 -4.71 11.14 -1.65
N VAL A 202 -3.69 11.44 -2.45
CA VAL A 202 -2.42 10.71 -2.42
C VAL A 202 -1.75 10.84 -1.06
N LYS A 203 -1.71 12.05 -0.48
CA LYS A 203 -1.07 12.34 0.81
C LYS A 203 -1.85 11.80 2.00
N ALA A 204 -3.19 11.85 1.95
CA ALA A 204 -4.03 11.47 3.08
C ALA A 204 -4.45 9.99 3.06
N LYS A 205 -4.43 9.34 1.89
CA LYS A 205 -5.06 8.03 1.67
C LYS A 205 -4.11 7.02 1.02
N THR A 206 -3.82 7.15 -0.28
CA THR A 206 -3.12 6.08 -1.03
C THR A 206 -1.68 5.85 -0.57
N MET A 207 -0.87 6.91 -0.43
CA MET A 207 0.53 6.71 -0.03
C MET A 207 0.65 6.12 1.38
N PRO A 208 -0.02 6.69 2.41
CA PRO A 208 0.08 6.12 3.75
C PRO A 208 -0.37 4.65 3.82
N GLU A 209 -1.39 4.25 3.05
CA GLU A 209 -1.81 2.84 2.95
C GLU A 209 -0.74 1.95 2.29
N LEU A 210 -0.10 2.42 1.21
CA LEU A 210 1.02 1.71 0.59
C LEU A 210 2.18 1.53 1.55
N TYR A 211 2.61 2.59 2.24
CA TYR A 211 3.64 2.49 3.28
C TYR A 211 3.23 1.52 4.40
N GLU A 212 1.97 1.54 4.82
CA GLU A 212 1.43 0.66 5.87
C GLU A 212 1.49 -0.82 5.45
N ILE A 213 0.95 -1.20 4.28
CA ILE A 213 0.96 -2.62 3.83
C ILE A 213 2.38 -3.11 3.58
N VAL A 214 3.23 -2.23 3.03
CA VAL A 214 4.62 -2.55 2.77
C VAL A 214 5.30 -2.79 4.11
N ASN A 215 5.25 -1.84 5.05
CA ASN A 215 5.92 -1.98 6.34
C ASN A 215 5.41 -3.12 7.20
N LYS A 216 4.09 -3.36 7.21
CA LYS A 216 3.47 -4.37 8.08
C LYS A 216 3.64 -5.79 7.55
N TYR A 217 3.43 -6.01 6.26
CA TYR A 217 3.41 -7.38 5.69
C TYR A 217 4.67 -7.74 4.93
N LYS A 218 5.51 -6.77 4.62
CA LYS A 218 6.76 -6.99 3.88
C LYS A 218 6.56 -7.81 2.58
N PRO A 219 5.59 -7.49 1.71
CA PRO A 219 5.33 -8.30 0.52
C PRO A 219 6.55 -8.28 -0.43
N GLU A 220 6.78 -9.38 -1.14
CA GLU A 220 7.80 -9.47 -2.18
C GLU A 220 7.33 -8.87 -3.53
N VAL A 221 6.01 -8.68 -3.70
CA VAL A 221 5.41 -7.95 -4.84
C VAL A 221 4.43 -6.91 -4.31
N VAL A 222 4.58 -5.67 -4.77
CA VAL A 222 3.54 -4.64 -4.67
C VAL A 222 3.00 -4.44 -6.08
N TRP A 223 1.72 -4.79 -6.29
CA TRP A 223 1.06 -4.74 -7.59
C TRP A 223 0.08 -3.57 -7.59
N SER A 224 0.42 -2.46 -8.22
CA SER A 224 -0.44 -1.28 -8.30
C SER A 224 -1.41 -1.35 -9.48
N ASP A 225 -2.61 -0.80 -9.31
CA ASP A 225 -3.61 -0.69 -10.38
C ASP A 225 -4.33 0.65 -10.33
N GLY A 226 -4.83 1.10 -11.47
CA GLY A 226 -5.53 2.37 -11.57
C GLY A 226 -4.59 3.57 -11.65
N GLU A 227 -3.29 3.33 -11.79
CA GLU A 227 -2.28 4.35 -12.02
C GLU A 227 -2.55 5.15 -13.29
N TRP A 228 -3.18 4.55 -14.31
CA TRP A 228 -3.58 5.23 -15.55
C TRP A 228 -4.50 6.44 -15.35
N MET A 229 -5.11 6.59 -14.17
CA MET A 229 -6.01 7.72 -13.88
C MET A 229 -5.27 9.06 -13.79
N ALA A 230 -3.96 9.07 -13.53
CA ALA A 230 -3.18 10.29 -13.37
C ALA A 230 -1.68 10.04 -13.65
N SER A 231 -0.86 11.10 -13.65
CA SER A 231 0.57 10.94 -13.86
C SER A 231 1.26 10.29 -12.65
N ASP A 232 2.41 9.67 -12.91
CA ASP A 232 3.35 9.19 -11.89
C ASP A 232 3.71 10.26 -10.86
N LYS A 233 3.84 11.52 -11.30
CA LYS A 233 4.07 12.67 -10.42
C LYS A 233 2.92 12.88 -9.44
N TYR A 234 1.67 12.80 -9.90
CA TYR A 234 0.52 12.89 -8.99
C TYR A 234 0.52 11.74 -7.99
N TRP A 235 0.87 10.53 -8.42
CA TRP A 235 0.96 9.38 -7.53
C TRP A 235 2.18 9.36 -6.61
N ASN A 236 3.15 10.27 -6.78
CA ASN A 236 4.42 10.25 -6.03
C ASN A 236 5.15 8.90 -6.21
N SER A 237 5.04 8.32 -7.42
CA SER A 237 5.54 6.98 -7.73
C SER A 237 7.07 6.89 -7.65
N PRO A 238 7.86 7.80 -8.26
CA PRO A 238 9.33 7.69 -8.21
C PRO A 238 9.87 7.71 -6.78
N GLU A 239 9.33 8.56 -5.91
CA GLU A 239 9.71 8.65 -4.51
C GLU A 239 9.35 7.39 -3.73
N PHE A 240 8.13 6.86 -3.92
CA PHE A 240 7.71 5.63 -3.27
C PHE A 240 8.54 4.42 -3.71
N ILE A 241 8.82 4.29 -5.01
CA ILE A 241 9.59 3.17 -5.55
C ILE A 241 11.06 3.27 -5.10
N ALA A 242 11.66 4.46 -5.11
CA ALA A 242 13.00 4.68 -4.57
C ALA A 242 13.06 4.27 -3.10
N TRP A 243 12.10 4.71 -2.28
CA TRP A 243 11.99 4.27 -0.89
C TRP A 243 11.90 2.74 -0.78
N LEU A 244 11.00 2.12 -1.55
CA LEU A 244 10.75 0.67 -1.53
C LEU A 244 12.00 -0.15 -1.91
N TYR A 245 12.81 0.35 -2.85
CA TYR A 245 14.01 -0.33 -3.35
C TYR A 245 15.25 -0.13 -2.47
N ASN A 246 15.28 0.90 -1.63
CA ASN A 246 16.42 1.19 -0.75
C ASN A 246 16.26 0.62 0.66
N ASP A 247 15.04 0.62 1.20
CA ASP A 247 14.79 0.22 2.59
C ASP A 247 14.52 -1.29 2.76
N ARG A 248 14.99 -2.12 1.82
CA ARG A 248 14.82 -3.58 1.78
C ARG A 248 15.99 -4.36 1.17
#